data_AF-A0A0S2M4B3-F1
#
_entry.id   AF-A0A0S2M4B3-F1
#
_cell.length_a   1.000
_cell.length_b   1.000
_cell.length_c   1.000
_cell.angle_alpha   90.00
_cell.angle_beta   90.00
_cell.angle_gamma   90.00
#
_symmetry.space_group_name_H-M   'P 1'
#
loop_
_entity.id
_entity.type
_entity.pdbx_description
1 polymer ?
#
loop_
_entity_poly.entity_id
_entity_poly.type
_entity_poly.pdbx_seq_one_letter_code
_entity_poly.pdbx_strand_id
1 'polypeptide(L)'
;MTASLQKLASATKSPNREQMMAAMLEAGAVKEKVELSIDITPTGLAVDAVESATLVGKECVIGQVRDGSVAVTTLPVLASGLCFVGDTH
;
A
#
# COMPACT_ATOMS: atom_id res chain seq x y z
N MET A 1 -9.47 -4.30 -3.27
CA MET A 1 -8.27 -4.04 -2.45
C MET A 1 -8.10 -5.02 -1.29
N THR A 2 -9.03 -5.07 -0.33
CA THR A 2 -8.91 -5.88 0.89
C THR A 2 -8.55 -7.35 0.64
N ALA A 3 -9.24 -8.02 -0.29
CA ALA A 3 -9.00 -9.44 -0.59
C ALA A 3 -7.57 -9.72 -1.11
N SER A 4 -7.06 -8.89 -2.03
CA SER A 4 -5.71 -9.05 -2.57
C SER A 4 -4.63 -8.81 -1.51
N LEU A 5 -4.84 -7.82 -0.64
CA LEU A 5 -3.94 -7.58 0.49
C LEU A 5 -4.01 -8.71 1.53
N GLN A 6 -5.19 -9.29 1.79
CA GLN A 6 -5.33 -10.45 2.67
C GLN A 6 -4.60 -11.68 2.12
N LYS A 7 -4.70 -11.90 0.80
CA LYS A 7 -3.92 -12.93 0.11
C LYS A 7 -2.42 -12.70 0.28
N LEU A 8 -1.93 -11.47 0.09
CA LEU A 8 -0.53 -11.12 0.32
C LEU A 8 -0.10 -11.37 1.77
N ALA A 9 -0.89 -10.89 2.73
CA ALA A 9 -0.61 -11.01 4.16
C ALA A 9 -0.61 -12.47 4.66
N SER A 10 -1.33 -13.36 3.97
CA SER A 10 -1.31 -14.79 4.22
C SER A 10 -0.01 -15.46 3.73
N ALA A 11 0.67 -14.85 2.75
CA ALA A 11 1.92 -15.37 2.18
C ALA A 11 3.16 -14.80 2.88
N THR A 12 3.10 -13.55 3.36
CA THR A 12 4.20 -12.90 4.08
C THR A 12 3.68 -11.92 5.13
N LYS A 13 4.35 -11.93 6.29
CA LYS A 13 4.09 -11.00 7.39
C LYS A 13 4.70 -9.61 7.18
N SER A 14 5.73 -9.53 6.33
CA SER A 14 6.51 -8.33 6.05
C SER A 14 6.74 -8.24 4.54
N PRO A 15 5.74 -7.81 3.76
CA PRO A 15 5.91 -7.67 2.32
C PRO A 15 6.91 -6.58 1.99
N ASN A 16 7.61 -6.72 0.86
CA ASN A 16 8.40 -5.64 0.27
C ASN A 16 7.55 -4.79 -0.69
N ARG A 17 8.09 -3.67 -1.19
CA ARG A 17 7.38 -2.77 -2.12
C ARG A 17 6.92 -3.46 -3.40
N GLU A 18 7.70 -4.38 -3.95
CA GLU A 18 7.34 -5.10 -5.17
C GLU A 18 6.13 -6.01 -4.97
N GLN A 19 6.11 -6.75 -3.86
CA GLN A 19 4.98 -7.61 -3.47
C GLN A 19 3.73 -6.78 -3.19
N MET A 20 3.87 -5.65 -2.51
CA MET A 20 2.75 -4.73 -2.25
C MET A 20 2.21 -4.16 -3.56
N MET A 21 3.08 -3.70 -4.48
CA MET A 21 2.68 -3.23 -5.82
C MET A 21 1.91 -4.31 -6.58
N ALA A 22 2.43 -5.55 -6.64
CA ALA A 22 1.78 -6.65 -7.34
C ALA A 22 0.37 -6.93 -6.79
N ALA A 23 0.19 -6.91 -5.46
CA ALA A 23 -1.12 -7.10 -4.83
C ALA A 23 -2.10 -5.96 -5.17
N MET A 24 -1.62 -4.71 -5.26
CA MET A 24 -2.43 -3.56 -5.68
C MET A 24 -2.86 -3.69 -7.15
N LEU A 25 -1.95 -4.11 -8.04
CA LEU A 25 -2.27 -4.33 -9.45
C LEU A 25 -3.25 -5.49 -9.64
N GLU A 26 -3.08 -6.60 -8.92
CA GLU A 26 -4.03 -7.71 -8.90
C GLU A 26 -5.43 -7.24 -8.43
N ALA A 27 -5.49 -6.27 -7.53
CA ALA A 27 -6.73 -5.66 -7.06
C ALA A 27 -7.36 -4.65 -8.04
N GLY A 28 -6.71 -4.38 -9.19
CA GLY A 28 -7.19 -3.46 -10.21
C GLY A 28 -6.69 -2.02 -10.07
N ALA A 29 -5.67 -1.76 -9.23
CA ALA A 29 -5.05 -0.44 -9.17
C ALA A 29 -4.30 -0.12 -10.46
N VAL A 30 -4.29 1.16 -10.84
CA VAL A 30 -3.49 1.66 -11.95
C VAL A 30 -2.07 1.92 -11.45
N LYS A 31 -1.06 1.30 -12.08
CA LYS A 31 0.34 1.33 -11.61
C LYS A 31 0.85 2.74 -11.32
N GLU A 32 0.56 3.68 -12.21
CA GLU A 32 1.00 5.07 -12.13
C GLU A 32 0.26 5.87 -11.03
N LYS A 33 -0.76 5.27 -10.41
CA LYS A 33 -1.56 5.84 -9.33
C LYS A 33 -1.35 5.09 -8.00
N VAL A 34 -0.44 4.13 -7.94
CA VAL A 34 -0.10 3.43 -6.70
C VAL A 34 1.03 4.18 -6.00
N GLU A 35 0.75 4.65 -4.79
CA GLU A 35 1.71 5.16 -3.83
C GLU A 35 2.05 4.04 -2.84
N LEU A 36 3.33 3.95 -2.42
CA LEU A 36 3.80 2.95 -1.47
C LEU A 36 4.74 3.61 -0.46
N SER A 37 4.64 3.19 0.81
CA SER A 37 5.62 3.55 1.85
C SER A 37 6.94 2.80 1.67
N ILE A 38 8.02 3.29 2.27
CA ILE A 38 9.27 2.52 2.39
C ILE A 38 9.00 1.17 3.07
N ASP A 39 9.75 0.14 2.67
CA ASP A 39 9.73 -1.21 3.24
C ASP A 39 10.97 -1.53 4.07
N ILE A 40 12.04 -0.74 3.93
CA ILE A 40 13.29 -0.84 4.68
C ILE A 40 13.62 0.53 5.29
N THR A 41 13.95 0.55 6.58
CA THR A 41 14.41 1.76 7.27
C THR A 41 15.84 2.12 6.87
N PRO A 42 16.29 3.36 7.11
CA PRO A 42 17.68 3.75 6.83
C PRO A 42 18.75 2.91 7.56
N THR A 43 18.39 2.21 8.62
CA THR A 43 19.29 1.29 9.35
C THR A 43 19.33 -0.12 8.74
N GLY A 44 18.59 -0.37 7.65
CA GLY A 44 18.53 -1.66 6.97
C GLY A 44 17.56 -2.67 7.58
N LEU A 45 16.65 -2.22 8.46
CA LEU A 45 15.64 -3.09 9.09
C LEU A 45 14.33 -3.02 8.30
N ALA A 46 13.62 -4.14 8.21
CA ALA A 46 12.27 -4.15 7.66
C ALA A 46 11.34 -3.28 8.52
N VAL A 47 10.42 -2.57 7.87
CA VAL A 47 9.35 -1.85 8.56
C VAL A 47 8.32 -2.83 9.09
N ASP A 48 7.66 -2.46 10.19
CA ASP A 48 6.58 -3.29 10.77
C ASP A 48 5.33 -3.30 9.88
N ALA A 49 5.14 -2.27 9.06
CA ALA A 49 4.02 -2.14 8.15
C ALA A 49 4.40 -1.46 6.84
N VAL A 50 3.94 -2.03 5.74
CA VAL A 50 3.98 -1.39 4.43
C VAL A 50 2.59 -0.86 4.10
N GLU A 51 2.53 0.41 3.78
CA GLU A 51 1.32 1.11 3.37
C GLU A 51 1.31 1.32 1.87
N SER A 52 0.10 1.32 1.33
CA SER A 52 -0.19 1.58 -0.07
C SER A 52 -1.37 2.51 -0.15
N ALA A 53 -1.41 3.33 -1.19
CA ALA A 53 -2.58 4.12 -1.52
C ALA A 53 -2.79 4.16 -3.02
N THR A 54 -4.05 4.24 -3.45
CA THR A 54 -4.35 4.49 -4.86
C THR A 54 -5.68 5.20 -5.02
N LEU A 55 -5.79 5.98 -6.10
CA LEU A 55 -7.02 6.67 -6.45
C LEU A 55 -8.02 5.70 -7.08
N VAL A 56 -9.20 5.59 -6.48
CA VAL A 56 -10.35 4.86 -7.03
C VAL A 56 -11.51 5.83 -7.19
N GLY A 57 -11.74 6.28 -8.42
CA GLY A 57 -12.70 7.35 -8.70
C GLY A 57 -12.20 8.69 -8.14
N LYS A 58 -12.83 9.16 -7.06
CA LYS A 58 -12.49 10.43 -6.38
C LYS A 58 -12.01 10.23 -4.93
N GLU A 59 -11.90 8.99 -4.51
CA GLU A 59 -11.50 8.62 -3.16
C GLU A 59 -10.16 7.89 -3.21
N CYS A 60 -9.37 8.05 -2.16
CA CYS A 60 -8.13 7.34 -1.97
C CYS A 60 -8.38 6.10 -1.13
N VAL A 61 -8.12 4.94 -1.72
CA VAL A 61 -8.14 3.67 -1.00
C VAL A 61 -6.75 3.42 -0.46
N ILE A 62 -6.64 3.39 0.86
CA ILE A 62 -5.38 3.20 1.57
C ILE A 62 -5.40 1.81 2.18
N GLY A 63 -4.37 1.02 1.93
CA GLY A 63 -4.21 -0.33 2.46
C GLY A 63 -2.88 -0.49 3.17
N GLN A 64 -2.88 -1.18 4.31
CA GLN A 64 -1.68 -1.54 5.04
C GLN A 64 -1.61 -3.05 5.26
N VAL A 65 -0.38 -3.58 5.24
CA VAL A 65 -0.07 -4.93 5.71
C VAL A 65 0.92 -4.80 6.86
N ARG A 66 0.57 -5.37 8.02
CA ARG A 66 1.37 -5.34 9.25
C ARG A 66 1.31 -6.70 9.93
N ASP A 67 2.45 -7.38 10.05
CA ASP A 67 2.56 -8.73 10.66
C ASP A 67 1.44 -9.70 10.22
N GLY A 68 1.19 -9.77 8.91
CA GLY A 68 0.17 -10.65 8.32
C GLY A 68 -1.28 -10.20 8.55
N SER A 69 -1.49 -9.04 9.16
CA SER A 69 -2.80 -8.39 9.30
C SER A 69 -2.98 -7.30 8.24
N VAL A 70 -4.23 -7.08 7.83
CA VAL A 70 -4.59 -6.09 6.81
C VAL A 70 -5.56 -5.08 7.39
N ALA A 71 -5.34 -3.81 7.11
CA ALA A 71 -6.37 -2.79 7.25
C ALA A 71 -6.51 -2.02 5.94
N VAL A 72 -7.75 -1.63 5.61
CA VAL A 72 -8.06 -0.79 4.45
C VAL A 72 -8.99 0.31 4.90
N THR A 73 -8.73 1.54 4.47
CA THR A 73 -9.57 2.71 4.72
C THR A 73 -9.71 3.55 3.46
N THR A 74 -10.71 4.42 3.43
CA THR A 74 -10.95 5.37 2.34
C THR A 74 -10.84 6.79 2.88
N LEU A 75 -9.99 7.60 2.26
CA LEU A 75 -9.81 9.02 2.60
C LEU A 75 -10.05 9.90 1.36
N PRO A 76 -10.40 11.18 1.56
CA PRO A 76 -10.45 12.15 0.47
C PRO A 76 -9.09 12.32 -0.20
N VAL A 77 -9.10 12.57 -1.52
CA VAL A 77 -7.88 12.95 -2.24
C VAL A 77 -7.31 14.27 -1.73
N LEU A 78 -5.99 14.34 -1.58
CA LEU A 78 -5.31 15.57 -1.17
C LEU A 78 -5.43 16.65 -2.26
N ALA A 79 -5.24 17.91 -1.88
CA ALA A 79 -5.24 19.03 -2.83
C ALA A 79 -4.17 18.89 -3.93
N SER A 80 -3.11 18.11 -3.67
CA SER A 80 -2.07 17.76 -4.66
C SER A 80 -2.54 16.74 -5.71
N GLY A 81 -3.68 16.09 -5.50
CA GLY A 81 -4.16 14.96 -6.31
C GLY A 81 -3.60 13.59 -5.89
N LEU A 82 -2.83 13.53 -4.79
CA LEU A 82 -2.23 12.31 -4.24
C LEU A 82 -3.06 11.72 -3.08
N CYS A 83 -2.75 10.46 -2.74
CA CYS A 83 -3.60 9.57 -1.98
C CYS A 83 -3.05 9.07 -0.64
N PHE A 84 -1.88 9.54 -0.15
CA PHE A 84 -1.62 9.88 1.27
C PHE A 84 -0.23 9.49 1.83
N VAL A 85 0.67 8.70 1.22
CA VAL A 85 1.81 8.15 2.03
C VAL A 85 3.19 8.03 1.34
N GLY A 86 4.18 8.69 1.98
CA GLY A 86 5.48 8.13 2.39
C GLY A 86 6.56 7.81 1.34
N ASP A 87 7.43 8.80 1.09
CA ASP A 87 8.57 8.85 0.16
C ASP A 87 8.18 8.91 -1.33
N THR A 88 8.03 10.16 -1.78
CA THR A 88 7.92 10.61 -3.17
C THR A 88 9.32 10.89 -3.72
N HIS A 89 10.10 9.86 -4.00
CA HIS A 89 11.35 9.99 -4.74
C HIS A 89 11.38 9.09 -5.98
#